data_AF-A0A957KB93-F1
#
_entry.id   AF-A0A957KB93-F1
#
_cell.length_a   1.000
_cell.length_b   1.000
_cell.length_c   1.000
_cell.angle_alpha   90.00
_cell.angle_beta   90.00
_cell.angle_gamma   90.00
#
_symmetry.space_group_name_H-M   'P 1'
#
loop_
_entity.id
_entity.type
_entity.pdbx_description
1 polymer ?
#
loop_
_entity_poly.entity_id
_entity_poly.type
_entity_poly.pdbx_seq_one_letter_code
_entity_poly.pdbx_strand_id
1 'polypeptide(L)' 'MENLKIVYRRSYVIDQSRKENSAEHSWQLALTLLIFHRTFAPEIDIDRAIRMALVHDIAEIGAGDVPVYSTAERAAI' A
#
# COMPACT_ATOMS: atom_id res chain seq x y z
N MET A 1 -9.37 -7.75 -7.34
CA MET A 1 -8.10 -8.00 -6.62
C MET A 1 -6.92 -8.10 -7.57
N GLU A 2 -6.93 -8.96 -8.59
CA GLU A 2 -5.84 -8.98 -9.61
C GLU A 2 -5.57 -7.61 -10.25
N ASN A 3 -6.60 -6.78 -10.41
CA ASN A 3 -6.46 -5.42 -10.94
C ASN A 3 -5.53 -4.52 -10.11
N LEU A 4 -5.26 -4.81 -8.83
CA LEU A 4 -4.27 -4.05 -8.04
C LEU A 4 -2.84 -4.24 -8.58
N LYS A 5 -2.56 -5.35 -9.27
CA LYS A 5 -1.23 -5.61 -9.86
C LYS A 5 -0.91 -4.68 -11.04
N ILE A 6 -1.92 -4.01 -11.58
CA ILE A 6 -1.78 -3.05 -12.70
C ILE A 6 -2.00 -1.59 -12.26
N VAL A 7 -2.27 -1.34 -10.97
CA VAL A 7 -2.25 0.01 -10.40
C VAL A 7 -0.82 0.28 -9.93
N TYR A 8 -0.13 1.20 -10.61
CA TYR A 8 1.26 1.55 -10.31
C TYR A 8 1.36 2.79 -9.46
N ARG A 9 2.23 2.72 -8.45
CA ARG A 9 2.51 3.80 -7.51
C ARG A 9 3.61 4.71 -8.02
N ARG A 10 3.84 5.85 -7.37
CA ARG A 10 5.03 6.68 -7.66
C ARG A 10 6.35 6.06 -7.16
N SER A 11 6.29 5.21 -6.14
CA SER A 11 7.45 4.52 -5.59
C SER A 11 8.06 3.55 -6.61
N TYR A 12 9.39 3.45 -6.62
CA TYR A 12 10.11 2.47 -7.41
C TYR A 12 10.42 1.22 -6.57
N VAL A 13 10.51 0.07 -7.24
CA VAL A 13 11.14 -1.11 -6.62
C VAL A 13 12.62 -0.85 -6.35
N ILE A 14 13.23 -1.68 -5.51
CA ILE A 14 14.60 -1.44 -4.99
C ILE A 14 15.67 -1.27 -6.08
N ASP A 15 15.54 -2.00 -7.19
CA ASP A 15 16.48 -1.94 -8.32
C ASP A 15 16.17 -0.82 -9.33
N GLN A 16 15.13 -0.01 -9.05
CA GLN A 16 14.66 1.11 -9.87
C GLN A 16 14.21 0.73 -11.29
N SER A 17 14.03 -0.56 -11.59
CA SER A 17 13.64 -1.04 -12.93
C SER A 17 12.22 -0.65 -13.33
N ARG A 18 11.33 -0.48 -12.34
CA ARG A 18 9.92 -0.14 -12.54
C ARG A 18 9.31 0.52 -11.31
N LYS A 19 8.09 1.01 -11.48
CA LYS A 19 7.22 1.40 -10.38
C LYS A 19 6.68 0.18 -9.62
N GLU A 20 6.56 0.31 -8.31
CA GLU A 20 5.84 -0.62 -7.42
C GLU A 20 4.35 -0.62 -7.80
N ASN A 21 3.65 -1.75 -7.68
CA ASN A 21 2.19 -1.78 -7.81
C ASN A 21 1.50 -1.87 -6.44
N SER A 22 0.21 -1.51 -6.37
CA SER A 22 -0.54 -1.44 -5.12
C SER A 22 -0.72 -2.79 -4.43
N ALA A 23 -0.70 -3.90 -5.18
CA ALA A 23 -0.73 -5.24 -4.59
C ALA A 23 0.58 -5.57 -3.87
N GLU A 24 1.74 -5.28 -4.47
CA GLU A 24 3.07 -5.45 -3.86
C GLU A 24 3.22 -4.58 -2.60
N HIS A 25 2.75 -3.35 -2.68
CA HIS A 25 2.73 -2.41 -1.56
C HIS A 25 1.95 -2.96 -0.36
N SER A 26 0.69 -3.38 -0.60
CA SER A 26 -0.19 -3.93 0.43
C SER A 26 0.40 -5.21 1.07
N TRP A 27 1.00 -6.07 0.25
CA TRP A 27 1.69 -7.27 0.73
C TRP A 27 2.91 -6.93 1.60
N GLN A 28 3.75 -6.00 1.15
CA GLN A 28 4.95 -5.61 1.88
C GLN A 28 4.62 -4.92 3.20
N LEU A 29 3.55 -4.12 3.25
CA LEU A 29 3.03 -3.53 4.49
C LEU A 29 2.55 -4.61 5.47
N ALA A 30 1.77 -5.58 4.99
CA ALA A 30 1.28 -6.69 5.82
C ALA A 30 2.44 -7.53 6.40
N LEU A 31 3.48 -7.82 5.59
CA LEU A 31 4.68 -8.51 6.07
C LEU A 31 5.46 -7.68 7.09
N THR A 32 5.59 -6.38 6.86
CA THR A 32 6.26 -5.47 7.79
C THR A 32 5.58 -5.49 9.16
N LEU A 33 4.24 -5.43 9.18
CA LEU A 33 3.45 -5.57 10.41
C LEU A 33 3.71 -6.93 11.07
N LEU A 34 3.62 -8.03 10.31
CA LEU A 34 3.84 -9.37 10.83
C LEU A 34 5.20 -9.53 11.52
N ILE A 35 6.27 -8.97 10.93
CA ILE A 35 7.65 -9.11 11.43
C ILE A 35 7.93 -8.15 12.60
N PHE A 36 7.49 -6.90 12.51
CA PHE A 36 7.99 -5.82 13.37
C PHE A 36 7.01 -5.35 14.45
N HIS A 37 5.75 -5.83 14.47
CA HIS A 37 4.74 -5.35 15.43
C HIS A 37 5.18 -5.45 16.89
N ARG A 38 5.88 -6.52 17.28
CA ARG A 38 6.34 -6.69 18.68
C ARG A 38 7.31 -5.60 19.14
N THR A 39 8.05 -4.99 18.22
CA THR A 39 9.07 -3.98 18.53
C THR A 39 8.50 -2.57 18.54
N PHE A 40 7.68 -2.21 17.53
CA PHE A 40 7.23 -0.83 17.34
C PHE A 40 5.77 -0.58 17.73
N ALA A 41 4.98 -1.64 17.89
CA ALA A 41 3.54 -1.55 18.09
C ALA A 41 2.98 -2.71 18.94
N PRO A 42 3.54 -2.99 20.15
CA PRO A 42 3.15 -4.15 20.94
C PRO A 42 1.69 -4.12 21.43
N GLU A 43 1.08 -2.93 21.49
CA GLU A 43 -0.31 -2.74 21.92
C GLU A 43 -1.33 -2.85 20.77
N ILE A 44 -0.88 -2.95 19.52
CA ILE A 44 -1.78 -3.04 18.36
C ILE A 44 -2.31 -4.47 18.20
N ASP A 45 -3.62 -4.58 17.95
CA ASP A 45 -4.22 -5.82 17.42
C ASP A 45 -3.67 -6.11 16.02
N ILE A 46 -2.68 -7.00 15.98
CA ILE A 46 -1.92 -7.29 14.77
C ILE A 46 -2.77 -7.99 13.71
N ASP A 47 -3.72 -8.83 14.11
CA ASP A 47 -4.59 -9.54 13.17
C ASP A 47 -5.50 -8.56 12.46
N ARG A 48 -6.05 -7.59 13.20
CA ARG A 48 -6.81 -6.49 12.61
C ARG A 48 -5.94 -5.63 11.69
N ALA A 49 -4.73 -5.29 12.11
CA ALA A 49 -3.82 -4.45 11.34
C ALA A 49 -3.40 -5.11 10.00
N ILE A 50 -3.08 -6.41 10.02
CA ILE A 50 -2.75 -7.17 8.80
C ILE A 50 -3.96 -7.22 7.85
N ARG A 51 -5.17 -7.50 8.37
CA ARG A 51 -6.39 -7.49 7.56
C ARG A 51 -6.63 -6.13 6.92
N MET A 52 -6.42 -5.04 7.67
CA MET A 52 -6.51 -3.67 7.14
C MET A 52 -5.47 -3.41 6.05
N ALA A 53 -4.19 -3.75 6.28
CA ALA A 53 -3.12 -3.57 5.31
C ALA A 53 -3.40 -4.30 3.98
N LEU A 54 -4.00 -5.49 4.02
CA LEU A 54 -4.33 -6.26 2.81
C LEU A 54 -5.46 -5.65 1.96
N VAL A 55 -6.30 -4.78 2.54
CA VAL A 55 -7.49 -4.24 1.86
C VAL A 55 -7.48 -2.72 1.68
N HIS A 56 -6.52 -2.01 2.29
CA HIS A 56 -6.55 -0.55 2.37
C HIS A 56 -6.54 0.16 1.00
N ASP A 57 -5.85 -0.40 0.02
CA ASP A 57 -5.71 0.17 -1.33
C ASP A 57 -6.71 -0.40 -2.35
N ILE A 58 -7.71 -1.20 -1.96
CA ILE A 58 -8.68 -1.77 -2.92
C ILE A 58 -9.40 -0.68 -3.73
N ALA A 59 -9.64 0.49 -3.13
CA ALA A 59 -10.28 1.62 -3.81
C ALA A 59 -9.45 2.16 -4.99
N GLU A 60 -8.13 1.96 -5.00
CA GLU A 60 -7.25 2.42 -6.08
C GLU A 60 -7.51 1.70 -7.40
N ILE A 61 -8.22 0.55 -7.40
CA ILE A 61 -8.68 -0.11 -8.64
C ILE A 61 -9.54 0.84 -9.49
N GLY A 62 -10.35 1.69 -8.84
CA GLY A 62 -11.21 2.65 -9.52
C GLY A 62 -10.62 4.06 -9.56
N ALA A 63 -9.96 4.48 -8.49
CA ALA A 63 -9.47 5.85 -8.35
C ALA A 63 -8.05 6.08 -8.92
N GLY A 64 -7.26 5.01 -9.07
CA GLY A 64 -5.81 5.11 -9.25
C GLY A 64 -5.06 5.43 -7.94
N ASP A 65 -3.72 5.34 -7.99
CA ASP A 65 -2.85 5.81 -6.91
C ASP A 65 -2.79 7.35 -6.95
N VAL A 66 -3.08 7.99 -5.81
CA VAL A 66 -3.08 9.45 -5.66
C VAL A 66 -1.97 9.85 -4.69
N PRO A 67 -0.86 10.38 -5.21
CA PRO A 67 0.33 10.69 -4.43
C PRO A 67 0.03 11.72 -3.36
N VAL A 68 0.45 11.43 -2.13
CA VAL A 68 0.12 12.25 -0.95
C VAL A 68 0.51 13.73 -1.10
N TYR A 69 1.59 14.02 -1.85
CA TYR A 69 2.09 15.38 -2.07
C TYR A 69 1.57 16.04 -3.36
N SER A 70 0.70 15.38 -4.13
CA SER A 70 0.12 15.94 -5.35
C SER A 70 -1.15 16.73 -5.01
N THR A 71 -1.02 18.05 -4.86
CA THR A 71 -2.16 18.94 -4.65
C THR A 71 -3.09 18.99 -5.87
N ALA A 72 -2.53 18.92 -7.08
CA ALA A 72 -3.29 18.94 -8.32
C ALA A 72 -4.12 17.66 -8.52
N GLU A 73 -3.54 16.47 -8.30
CA GLU A 73 -4.27 15.20 -8.48
C GLU A 73 -5.31 14.99 -7.39
N ARG A 74 -5.03 15.42 -6.15
CA ARG A 74 -6.01 15.36 -5.05
C ARG A 74 -7.23 16.26 -5.27
N ALA A 75 -7.09 17.36 -6.01
CA ALA A 75 -8.20 18.27 -6.31
C ALA A 75 -9.09 17.79 -7.47
N ALA A 76 -8.66 16.78 -8.23
CA ALA A 76 -9.31 16.30 -9.44
C ALA A 76 -10.22 15.07 -9.22
N ILE A 77 -10.35 14.63 -7.97
CA ILE A 77 -11.12 13.46 -7.52
C ILE A 77 -12.24 13.94 -6.59
#